data_AF-A0A436W4L8-F1
#
_entry.id   AF-A0A436W4L8-F1
#
_cell.length_a   1.000
_cell.length_b   1.000
_cell.length_c   1.000
_cell.angle_alpha   90.00
_cell.angle_beta   90.00
_cell.angle_gamma   90.00
#
_symmetry.space_group_name_H-M   'P 1'
#
loop_
_entity.id
_entity.type
_entity.pdbx_description
1 polymer ?
#
loop_
_entity_poly.entity_id
_entity_poly.type
_entity_poly.pdbx_seq_one_letter_code
_entity_poly.pdbx_strand_id
1 'polypeptide(L)'
;TDIRAALADRIEIRRETSFDRDRRAVRVRETARLGAITLAERMLPAPSGVDADRAILEALREHGLSLLDWGKEAETLRQRLGWLNRGLGAPWPDVSDAALLDRIEDWLLPFLTGAASFAAINSGALSAGLMSLVPHELQRKVEALAPTHFDAPSGSHVPIRYDGEWPVLAVRVQELFGLDRHPAIANGTVPLTLELLSPAHRPIQTTRDLPGFWRGSWADVRTDMRGRYPRHVWPENPLTTAATSRAKPRGT
;
A
#
# COMPACT_ATOMS: atom_id res chain seq x y z
N THR A 1 -10.59 -5.48 -62.25
CA THR A 1 -9.77 -6.26 -61.31
C THR A 1 -9.79 -5.54 -59.99
N ASP A 2 -10.17 -6.21 -58.90
CA ASP A 2 -10.19 -5.61 -57.56
C ASP A 2 -8.77 -5.13 -57.21
N ILE A 3 -8.63 -3.86 -56.83
CA ILE A 3 -7.34 -3.25 -56.45
C ILE A 3 -6.66 -4.08 -55.34
N ARG A 4 -7.46 -4.70 -54.46
CA ARG A 4 -6.93 -5.58 -53.41
C ARG A 4 -6.30 -6.86 -53.96
N ALA A 5 -6.88 -7.44 -55.01
CA ALA A 5 -6.35 -8.63 -55.66
C ALA A 5 -5.10 -8.31 -56.49
N ALA A 6 -5.07 -7.14 -57.13
CA ALA A 6 -3.94 -6.71 -57.97
C ALA A 6 -2.68 -6.31 -57.19
N LEU A 7 -2.83 -5.97 -55.90
CA LEU A 7 -1.74 -5.50 -55.03
C LEU A 7 -1.57 -6.37 -53.78
N ALA A 8 -2.10 -7.61 -53.81
CA ALA A 8 -2.15 -8.49 -52.63
C ALA A 8 -0.77 -8.77 -52.03
N ASP A 9 0.26 -8.88 -52.87
CA ASP A 9 1.67 -9.07 -52.51
C ASP A 9 2.29 -7.86 -51.77
N ARG A 10 1.65 -6.69 -51.88
CA ARG A 10 2.09 -5.44 -51.24
C ARG A 10 1.24 -5.06 -50.03
N ILE A 11 0.20 -5.84 -49.70
CA ILE A 11 -0.66 -5.61 -48.54
C ILE A 11 -0.05 -6.33 -47.34
N GLU A 12 0.34 -5.56 -46.34
CA GLU A 12 0.87 -6.08 -45.08
C GLU A 12 -0.25 -6.13 -44.03
N ILE A 13 -0.41 -7.29 -43.38
CA ILE A 13 -1.29 -7.45 -42.23
C ILE A 13 -0.44 -7.33 -40.97
N ARG A 14 -0.70 -6.31 -40.16
CA ARG A 14 -0.02 -6.08 -38.89
C ARG A 14 -1.00 -6.20 -37.73
N ARG A 15 -0.62 -6.98 -36.73
CA ARG A 15 -1.30 -7.04 -35.43
C ARG A 15 -0.51 -6.23 -34.42
N GLU A 16 -1.21 -5.41 -33.67
CA GLU A 16 -0.64 -4.56 -32.64
C GLU A 16 -1.43 -4.75 -31.35
N THR A 17 -0.70 -5.14 -30.30
CA THR A 17 -1.22 -5.21 -28.94
C THR A 17 -0.98 -3.87 -28.28
N SER A 18 -2.02 -3.27 -27.70
CA SER A 18 -1.93 -1.96 -27.05
C SER A 18 -2.77 -1.93 -25.78
N PHE A 19 -2.36 -1.09 -24.84
CA PHE A 19 -3.11 -0.83 -23.63
C PHE A 19 -4.16 0.28 -23.86
N ASP A 20 -5.42 -0.02 -23.58
CA ASP A 20 -6.51 0.96 -23.55
C ASP A 20 -6.65 1.49 -22.12
N ARG A 21 -6.22 2.75 -21.90
CA ARG A 21 -6.24 3.42 -20.59
C ARG A 21 -7.64 3.59 -20.04
N ASP A 22 -8.62 3.93 -20.89
CA ASP A 22 -10.00 4.18 -20.47
C ASP A 22 -10.65 2.89 -19.96
N ARG A 23 -10.33 1.77 -20.60
CA ARG A 23 -10.87 0.45 -20.24
C ARG A 23 -9.99 -0.35 -19.29
N ARG A 24 -8.78 0.14 -19.00
CA ARG A 24 -7.75 -0.56 -18.22
C ARG A 24 -7.58 -2.02 -18.68
N ALA A 25 -7.50 -2.21 -20.00
CA ALA A 25 -7.45 -3.52 -20.62
C ALA A 25 -6.54 -3.54 -21.84
N VAL A 26 -6.01 -4.71 -22.16
CA VAL A 26 -5.21 -4.94 -23.36
C VAL A 26 -6.12 -5.23 -24.55
N ARG A 27 -5.80 -4.65 -25.70
CA ARG A 27 -6.53 -4.82 -26.96
C ARG A 27 -5.59 -5.20 -28.09
N VAL A 28 -6.10 -6.00 -29.02
CA VAL A 28 -5.38 -6.37 -30.23
C VAL A 28 -6.09 -5.76 -31.42
N ARG A 29 -5.35 -4.97 -32.19
CA ARG A 29 -5.83 -4.37 -33.43
C ARG A 29 -5.12 -5.01 -34.61
N GLU A 30 -5.88 -5.36 -35.64
CA GLU A 30 -5.34 -5.82 -36.92
C GLU A 30 -5.55 -4.73 -37.97
N THR A 31 -4.47 -4.35 -38.65
CA THR A 31 -4.48 -3.38 -39.74
C THR A 31 -3.94 -4.01 -41.01
N ALA A 32 -4.66 -3.83 -42.12
CA ALA A 32 -4.18 -4.15 -43.45
C ALA A 32 -3.68 -2.85 -44.09
N ARG A 33 -2.41 -2.80 -44.47
CA ARG A 33 -1.75 -1.59 -44.99
C ARG A 33 -1.15 -1.81 -46.36
N LEU A 34 -1.17 -0.78 -47.20
CA LEU A 34 -0.41 -0.68 -48.44
C LEU A 34 0.56 0.49 -48.28
N GLY A 35 1.80 0.20 -47.89
CA GLY A 35 2.74 1.23 -47.45
C GLY A 35 2.19 2.02 -46.26
N ALA A 36 2.07 3.35 -46.41
CA ALA A 36 1.55 4.22 -45.35
C ALA A 36 0.00 4.26 -45.27
N ILE A 37 -0.71 3.65 -46.23
CA ILE A 37 -2.18 3.74 -46.33
C ILE A 37 -2.82 2.56 -45.59
N THR A 38 -3.67 2.85 -44.60
CA THR A 38 -4.53 1.83 -43.97
C THR A 38 -5.71 1.52 -44.87
N LEU A 39 -5.79 0.27 -45.36
CA LEU A 39 -6.87 -0.21 -46.22
C LEU A 39 -8.06 -0.78 -45.43
N ALA A 40 -7.79 -1.34 -44.26
CA ALA A 40 -8.78 -1.85 -43.34
C ALA A 40 -8.20 -1.90 -41.92
N GLU A 41 -9.08 -1.71 -40.94
CA GLU A 41 -8.76 -1.82 -39.52
C GLU A 41 -9.90 -2.55 -38.83
N ARG A 42 -9.54 -3.51 -37.97
CA ARG A 42 -10.52 -4.18 -37.10
C ARG A 42 -9.93 -4.46 -35.73
N MET A 43 -10.79 -4.38 -34.72
CA MET A 43 -10.48 -4.87 -33.39
C MET A 43 -10.59 -6.40 -33.39
N LEU A 44 -9.55 -7.08 -32.93
CA LEU A 44 -9.58 -8.51 -32.67
C LEU A 44 -10.06 -8.75 -31.22
N PRO A 45 -10.49 -9.97 -30.88
CA PRO A 45 -10.68 -10.36 -29.49
C PRO A 45 -9.44 -10.03 -28.66
N ALA A 46 -9.66 -9.69 -27.40
CA ALA A 46 -8.56 -9.50 -26.46
C ALA A 46 -7.72 -10.80 -26.37
N PRO A 47 -6.40 -10.69 -26.12
CA PRO A 47 -5.57 -11.87 -25.96
C PRO A 47 -6.04 -12.65 -24.72
N SER A 48 -5.68 -13.93 -24.65
CA SER A 48 -6.00 -14.79 -23.51
C SER A 48 -4.81 -15.69 -23.17
N GLY A 49 -4.80 -16.23 -21.95
CA GLY A 49 -3.71 -17.08 -21.46
C GLY A 49 -2.37 -16.34 -21.46
N VAL A 50 -1.32 -17.03 -21.90
CA VAL A 50 0.06 -16.52 -21.88
C VAL A 50 0.22 -15.20 -22.66
N ASP A 51 -0.52 -15.02 -23.77
CA ASP A 51 -0.45 -13.79 -24.55
C ASP A 51 -1.08 -12.60 -23.82
N ALA A 52 -2.12 -12.84 -23.01
CA ALA A 52 -2.70 -11.80 -22.16
C ALA A 52 -1.74 -11.42 -21.03
N ASP A 53 -1.14 -12.42 -20.38
CA ASP A 53 -0.20 -12.20 -19.29
C ASP A 53 1.00 -11.39 -19.78
N ARG A 54 1.60 -11.78 -20.92
CA ARG A 54 2.70 -11.03 -21.54
C ARG A 54 2.32 -9.57 -21.80
N ALA A 55 1.15 -9.35 -22.40
CA ALA A 55 0.72 -8.00 -22.73
C ALA A 55 0.41 -7.14 -21.50
N ILE A 56 -0.08 -7.74 -20.41
CA ILE A 56 -0.23 -7.07 -19.11
C ILE A 56 1.14 -6.66 -18.55
N LEU A 57 2.13 -7.54 -18.58
CA LEU A 57 3.48 -7.23 -18.11
C LEU A 57 4.15 -6.14 -18.95
N GLU A 58 3.99 -6.18 -20.28
CA GLU A 58 4.47 -5.12 -21.19
C GLU A 58 3.82 -3.76 -20.87
N ALA A 59 2.50 -3.74 -20.68
CA ALA A 59 1.78 -2.52 -20.29
C ALA A 59 2.26 -1.96 -18.94
N LEU A 60 2.58 -2.83 -17.98
CA LEU A 60 3.14 -2.42 -16.69
C LEU A 60 4.55 -1.84 -16.83
N ARG A 61 5.39 -2.39 -17.70
CA ARG A 61 6.72 -1.83 -17.99
C ARG A 61 6.64 -0.46 -18.65
N GLU A 62 5.69 -0.28 -19.57
CA GLU A 62 5.55 0.97 -20.32
C GLU A 62 4.90 2.09 -19.49
N HIS A 63 3.93 1.75 -18.63
CA HIS A 63 3.10 2.74 -17.94
C HIS A 63 3.26 2.75 -16.42
N GLY A 64 4.00 1.80 -15.86
CA GLY A 64 4.29 1.69 -14.44
C GLY A 64 3.24 0.92 -13.63
N LEU A 65 3.56 0.67 -12.36
CA LEU A 65 2.75 -0.10 -11.43
C LEU A 65 1.48 0.62 -10.94
N SER A 66 1.29 1.89 -11.31
CA SER A 66 0.06 2.65 -11.01
C SER A 66 -1.17 2.10 -11.73
N LEU A 67 -0.98 1.22 -12.73
CA LEU A 67 -2.07 0.48 -13.37
C LEU A 67 -2.64 -0.64 -12.49
N LEU A 68 -1.91 -1.09 -11.46
CA LEU A 68 -2.38 -2.10 -10.53
C LEU A 68 -3.32 -1.47 -9.49
N ASP A 69 -4.41 -2.15 -9.19
CA ASP A 69 -5.21 -1.83 -8.00
C ASP A 69 -4.63 -2.56 -6.79
N TRP A 70 -3.70 -1.89 -6.09
CA TRP A 70 -3.03 -2.44 -4.92
C TRP A 70 -4.01 -2.80 -3.80
N GLY A 71 -5.14 -2.08 -3.69
CA GLY A 71 -5.97 -2.12 -2.51
C GLY A 71 -5.19 -1.76 -1.23
N LYS A 72 -5.88 -1.74 -0.09
CA LYS A 72 -5.24 -1.39 1.18
C LYS A 72 -4.24 -2.46 1.66
N GLU A 73 -4.56 -3.72 1.42
CA GLU A 73 -3.79 -4.87 1.92
C GLU A 73 -2.41 -4.96 1.27
N ALA A 74 -2.34 -5.03 -0.07
CA ALA A 74 -1.07 -5.17 -0.77
C ALA A 74 -0.22 -3.91 -0.63
N GLU A 75 -0.84 -2.72 -0.63
CA GLU A 75 -0.13 -1.47 -0.38
C GLU A 75 0.49 -1.44 1.02
N THR A 76 -0.25 -1.83 2.06
CA THR A 76 0.29 -1.89 3.43
C THR A 76 1.43 -2.91 3.53
N LEU A 77 1.29 -4.08 2.90
CA LEU A 77 2.35 -5.07 2.85
C LEU A 77 3.60 -4.52 2.14
N ARG A 78 3.42 -3.87 0.98
CA ARG A 78 4.49 -3.26 0.22
C ARG A 78 5.25 -2.24 1.05
N GLN A 79 4.55 -1.37 1.77
CA GLN A 79 5.18 -0.37 2.64
C GLN A 79 5.98 -1.02 3.78
N ARG A 80 5.43 -2.08 4.40
CA ARG A 80 6.11 -2.84 5.46
C ARG A 80 7.38 -3.53 4.95
N LEU A 81 7.31 -4.21 3.80
CA LEU A 81 8.47 -4.86 3.18
C LEU A 81 9.53 -3.83 2.76
N GLY A 82 9.11 -2.71 2.19
CA GLY A 82 9.99 -1.61 1.84
C GLY A 82 10.68 -1.01 3.06
N TRP A 83 9.95 -0.85 4.17
CA TRP A 83 10.52 -0.40 5.44
C TRP A 83 11.54 -1.39 6.02
N LEU A 84 11.22 -2.69 6.02
CA LEU A 84 12.14 -3.74 6.45
C LEU A 84 13.41 -3.80 5.60
N ASN A 85 13.29 -3.67 4.28
CA ASN A 85 14.44 -3.61 3.37
C ASN A 85 15.31 -2.37 3.63
N ARG A 86 14.73 -1.18 3.79
CA ARG A 86 15.50 0.03 4.12
C ARG A 86 16.20 -0.04 5.48
N GLY A 87 15.55 -0.61 6.49
CA GLY A 87 16.06 -0.65 7.86
C GLY A 87 17.04 -1.81 8.14
N LEU A 88 16.72 -3.01 7.68
CA LEU A 88 17.49 -4.23 7.96
C LEU A 88 18.32 -4.72 6.76
N GLY A 89 18.05 -4.22 5.55
CA GLY A 89 18.77 -4.63 4.34
C GLY A 89 18.47 -6.06 3.91
N ALA A 90 19.46 -6.69 3.26
CA ALA A 90 19.34 -8.08 2.82
C ALA A 90 19.08 -9.03 4.03
N PRO A 91 18.26 -10.08 3.87
CA PRO A 91 17.66 -10.57 2.62
C PRO A 91 16.21 -10.11 2.40
N TRP A 92 15.78 -8.99 3.00
CA TRP A 92 14.46 -8.42 2.70
C TRP A 92 14.42 -7.86 1.27
N PRO A 93 13.34 -8.10 0.50
CA PRO A 93 13.30 -7.69 -0.90
C PRO A 93 13.12 -6.18 -1.06
N ASP A 94 13.85 -5.58 -2.01
CA ASP A 94 13.58 -4.20 -2.44
C ASP A 94 12.28 -4.16 -3.25
N VAL A 95 11.19 -3.60 -2.70
CA VAL A 95 9.87 -3.52 -3.35
C VAL A 95 9.58 -2.12 -3.93
N SER A 96 10.62 -1.38 -4.31
CA SER A 96 10.49 -0.16 -5.10
C SER A 96 9.85 -0.42 -6.46
N ASP A 97 9.27 0.61 -7.09
CA ASP A 97 8.65 0.47 -8.42
C ASP A 97 9.66 -0.10 -9.44
N ALA A 98 10.89 0.41 -9.43
CA ALA A 98 11.94 -0.06 -10.33
C ALA A 98 12.27 -1.54 -10.11
N ALA A 99 12.49 -1.95 -8.85
CA ALA A 99 12.83 -3.34 -8.54
C ALA A 99 11.70 -4.32 -8.83
N LEU A 100 10.44 -3.91 -8.62
CA LEU A 100 9.28 -4.74 -8.93
C LEU A 100 9.01 -4.85 -10.44
N LEU A 101 9.32 -3.81 -11.23
CA LEU A 101 9.22 -3.87 -12.69
C LEU A 101 10.33 -4.72 -13.31
N ASP A 102 11.54 -4.70 -12.73
CA ASP A 102 12.69 -5.48 -13.20
C ASP A 102 12.45 -6.99 -13.08
N ARG A 103 11.81 -7.43 -11.98
CA ARG A 103 11.49 -8.84 -11.70
C ARG A 103 10.01 -9.18 -11.81
N ILE A 104 9.28 -8.46 -12.67
CA ILE A 104 7.82 -8.56 -12.75
C ILE A 104 7.34 -9.99 -13.09
N GLU A 105 8.13 -10.74 -13.86
CA GLU A 105 7.90 -12.16 -14.13
C GLU A 105 8.03 -13.06 -12.90
N ASP A 106 8.84 -12.69 -11.92
CA ASP A 106 9.09 -13.55 -10.75
C ASP A 106 7.96 -13.44 -9.73
N TRP A 107 7.46 -12.22 -9.51
CA TRP A 107 6.50 -11.96 -8.44
C TRP A 107 5.05 -11.85 -8.91
N LEU A 108 4.79 -11.38 -10.14
CA LEU A 108 3.42 -11.15 -10.61
C LEU A 108 2.93 -12.22 -11.57
N LEU A 109 3.74 -12.63 -12.56
CA LEU A 109 3.34 -13.62 -13.58
C LEU A 109 2.73 -14.92 -13.00
N PRO A 110 3.27 -15.52 -11.92
CA PRO A 110 2.70 -16.75 -11.35
C PRO A 110 1.27 -16.60 -10.82
N PHE A 111 0.82 -15.36 -10.60
CA PHE A 111 -0.49 -15.02 -10.05
C PHE A 111 -1.44 -14.42 -11.09
N LEU A 112 -1.00 -14.28 -12.34
CA LEU A 112 -1.87 -13.89 -13.44
C LEU A 112 -2.73 -15.08 -13.89
N THR A 113 -3.92 -14.77 -14.39
CA THR A 113 -4.94 -15.78 -14.73
C THR A 113 -5.13 -15.96 -16.24
N GLY A 114 -4.32 -15.31 -17.08
CA GLY A 114 -4.52 -15.27 -18.52
C GLY A 114 -5.59 -14.28 -18.98
N ALA A 115 -5.94 -13.30 -18.15
CA ALA A 115 -6.96 -12.29 -18.43
C ALA A 115 -6.33 -10.97 -18.88
N ALA A 116 -6.79 -10.43 -20.01
CA ALA A 116 -6.31 -9.18 -20.61
C ALA A 116 -6.86 -7.91 -19.92
N SER A 117 -7.04 -7.92 -18.60
CA SER A 117 -7.62 -6.82 -17.84
C SER A 117 -6.94 -6.65 -16.49
N PHE A 118 -6.59 -5.41 -16.16
CA PHE A 118 -6.03 -5.08 -14.84
C PHE A 118 -7.01 -5.32 -13.70
N ALA A 119 -8.32 -5.27 -13.97
CA ALA A 119 -9.35 -5.55 -12.97
C ALA A 119 -9.37 -7.03 -12.54
N ALA A 120 -8.76 -7.93 -13.32
CA ALA A 120 -8.62 -9.35 -12.95
C ALA A 120 -7.51 -9.58 -11.92
N ILE A 121 -6.62 -8.59 -11.72
CA ILE A 121 -5.52 -8.64 -10.75
C ILE A 121 -6.02 -7.98 -9.46
N ASN A 122 -6.41 -8.81 -8.50
CA ASN A 122 -6.90 -8.34 -7.21
C ASN A 122 -5.76 -8.12 -6.20
N SER A 123 -6.06 -7.40 -5.11
CA SER A 123 -5.09 -7.13 -4.03
C SER A 123 -4.51 -8.40 -3.41
N GLY A 124 -5.26 -9.50 -3.34
CA GLY A 124 -4.77 -10.78 -2.81
C GLY A 124 -3.66 -11.39 -3.68
N ALA A 125 -3.82 -11.35 -5.00
CA ALA A 125 -2.78 -11.77 -5.95
C ALA A 125 -1.51 -10.93 -5.80
N LEU A 126 -1.67 -9.61 -5.63
CA LEU A 126 -0.54 -8.70 -5.41
C LEU A 126 0.16 -8.97 -4.08
N SER A 127 -0.59 -9.17 -2.99
CA SER A 127 -0.03 -9.53 -1.69
C SER A 127 0.74 -10.85 -1.75
N ALA A 128 0.18 -11.87 -2.40
CA ALA A 128 0.81 -13.17 -2.57
C ALA A 128 2.10 -13.07 -3.39
N GLY A 129 2.10 -12.28 -4.45
CA GLY A 129 3.29 -12.01 -5.25
C GLY A 129 4.36 -11.23 -4.49
N LEU A 130 4.00 -10.21 -3.73
CA LEU A 130 4.97 -9.52 -2.86
C LEU A 130 5.58 -10.46 -1.80
N MET A 131 4.77 -11.34 -1.21
CA MET A 131 5.25 -12.31 -0.23
C MET A 131 6.15 -13.39 -0.85
N SER A 132 5.96 -13.76 -2.12
CA SER A 132 6.80 -14.76 -2.79
C SER A 132 8.27 -14.32 -2.91
N LEU A 133 8.51 -13.00 -2.91
CA LEU A 133 9.85 -12.40 -2.91
C LEU A 133 10.55 -12.47 -1.54
N VAL A 134 9.81 -12.73 -0.46
CA VAL A 134 10.35 -12.81 0.89
C VAL A 134 10.83 -14.24 1.15
N PRO A 135 12.09 -14.45 1.60
CA PRO A 135 12.59 -15.77 1.97
C PRO A 135 11.66 -16.47 2.97
N HIS A 136 11.41 -17.76 2.77
CA HIS A 136 10.39 -18.51 3.50
C HIS A 136 10.57 -18.43 5.04
N GLU A 137 11.81 -18.47 5.55
CA GLU A 137 12.08 -18.31 6.99
C GLU A 137 11.78 -16.91 7.53
N LEU A 138 11.73 -15.88 6.68
CA LEU A 138 11.43 -14.50 7.06
C LEU A 138 9.96 -14.14 6.94
N GLN A 139 9.18 -14.87 6.15
CA GLN A 139 7.75 -14.56 5.95
C GLN A 139 6.98 -14.49 7.28
N ARG A 140 7.24 -15.44 8.19
CA ARG A 140 6.64 -15.45 9.53
C ARG A 140 7.12 -14.32 10.43
N LYS A 141 8.27 -13.71 10.13
CA LYS A 141 8.84 -12.61 10.91
C LYS A 141 8.31 -11.24 10.50
N VAL A 142 7.66 -11.12 9.33
CA VAL A 142 7.10 -9.84 8.86
C VAL A 142 6.13 -9.24 9.89
N GLU A 143 5.23 -10.05 10.43
CA GLU A 143 4.26 -9.57 11.45
C GLU A 143 4.93 -9.20 12.77
N ALA A 144 5.93 -9.96 13.21
CA ALA A 144 6.64 -9.67 14.45
C ALA A 144 7.53 -8.42 14.35
N LEU A 145 8.15 -8.19 13.20
CA LEU A 145 9.12 -7.10 13.02
C LEU A 145 8.45 -5.79 12.59
N ALA A 146 7.45 -5.87 11.72
CA ALA A 146 6.69 -4.74 11.21
C ALA A 146 5.19 -5.05 11.31
N PRO A 147 4.58 -5.05 12.52
CA PRO A 147 3.17 -5.40 12.70
C PRO A 147 2.23 -4.44 11.96
N THR A 148 1.04 -4.90 11.61
CA THR A 148 0.03 -4.05 10.95
C THR A 148 -0.63 -3.04 11.89
N HIS A 149 -0.79 -3.42 13.16
CA HIS A 149 -1.50 -2.62 14.17
C HIS A 149 -0.74 -2.63 15.49
N PHE A 150 -1.02 -1.62 16.31
CA PHE A 150 -0.63 -1.51 17.70
C PHE A 150 -1.87 -1.68 18.59
N ASP A 151 -1.74 -2.54 19.60
CA ASP A 151 -2.76 -2.74 20.61
C ASP A 151 -2.62 -1.68 21.69
N ALA A 152 -3.50 -0.68 21.67
CA ALA A 152 -3.49 0.39 22.65
C ALA A 152 -4.01 -0.09 24.01
N PRO A 153 -3.55 0.49 25.13
CA PRO A 153 -4.08 0.19 26.48
C PRO A 153 -5.60 0.39 26.62
N SER A 154 -6.23 1.17 25.73
CA SER A 154 -7.69 1.34 25.65
C SER A 154 -8.43 0.10 25.11
N GLY A 155 -7.71 -0.90 24.58
CA GLY A 155 -8.24 -2.05 23.84
C GLY A 155 -8.44 -1.78 22.34
N SER A 156 -8.03 -0.62 21.84
CA SER A 156 -8.13 -0.31 20.40
C SER A 156 -6.98 -0.94 19.60
N HIS A 157 -7.30 -1.45 18.41
CA HIS A 157 -6.33 -1.92 17.42
C HIS A 157 -6.04 -0.79 16.41
N VAL A 158 -4.93 -0.08 16.58
CA VAL A 158 -4.63 1.15 15.83
C VAL A 158 -3.62 0.85 14.72
N PRO A 159 -3.89 1.20 13.44
CA PRO A 159 -2.99 0.88 12.34
C PRO A 159 -1.66 1.63 12.44
N ILE A 160 -0.58 0.97 12.04
CA ILE A 160 0.76 1.56 11.92
C ILE A 160 1.03 1.86 10.45
N ARG A 161 1.47 3.09 10.15
CA ARG A 161 1.86 3.50 8.80
C ARG A 161 3.37 3.33 8.58
N TYR A 162 3.75 2.87 7.40
CA TYR A 162 5.14 2.57 7.00
C TYR A 162 5.56 3.31 5.72
N ASP A 163 4.78 4.29 5.29
CA ASP A 163 4.97 5.12 4.09
C ASP A 163 6.14 6.12 4.23
N GLY A 164 6.54 6.43 5.47
CA GLY A 164 7.66 7.32 5.76
C GLY A 164 9.01 6.63 6.03
N GLU A 165 9.96 7.44 6.49
CA GLU A 165 11.25 6.97 7.01
C GLU A 165 11.06 6.19 8.32
N TRP A 166 10.13 6.64 9.15
CA TRP A 166 9.85 6.06 10.47
C TRP A 166 8.42 5.56 10.54
N PRO A 167 8.17 4.43 11.22
CA PRO A 167 6.81 3.92 11.42
C PRO A 167 6.01 4.89 12.29
N VAL A 168 4.80 5.22 11.85
CA VAL A 168 3.94 6.22 12.49
C VAL A 168 2.69 5.59 13.06
N LEU A 169 2.40 5.90 14.33
CA LEU A 169 1.16 5.56 15.01
C LEU A 169 0.35 6.82 15.28
N ALA A 170 -0.70 7.05 14.49
CA ALA A 170 -1.63 8.14 14.70
C ALA A 170 -2.73 7.69 15.68
N VAL A 171 -2.66 8.16 16.92
CA VAL A 171 -3.47 7.66 18.03
C VAL A 171 -3.96 8.79 18.91
N ARG A 172 -5.20 8.70 19.38
CA ARG A 172 -5.72 9.70 20.31
C ARG A 172 -5.01 9.59 21.65
N VAL A 173 -4.62 10.73 22.21
CA VAL A 173 -3.77 10.78 23.41
C VAL A 173 -4.37 10.03 24.61
N GLN A 174 -5.70 10.05 24.76
CA GLN A 174 -6.39 9.35 25.84
C GLN A 174 -6.32 7.82 25.76
N GLU A 175 -5.97 7.27 24.59
CA GLU A 175 -5.82 5.83 24.40
C GLU A 175 -4.47 5.31 24.89
N LEU A 176 -3.54 6.22 25.18
CA LEU A 176 -2.21 5.95 25.72
C LEU A 176 -2.08 6.24 27.21
N PHE A 177 -3.15 6.67 27.89
CA PHE A 177 -3.10 6.83 29.35
C PHE A 177 -2.76 5.51 30.03
N GLY A 178 -2.03 5.57 31.14
CA GLY A 178 -1.53 4.40 31.83
C GLY A 178 -0.25 3.81 31.22
N LEU A 179 0.16 4.28 30.03
CA LEU A 179 1.36 3.78 29.36
C LEU A 179 2.59 4.58 29.79
N ASP A 180 3.47 3.91 30.54
CA ASP A 180 4.73 4.44 31.08
C ASP A 180 5.96 4.14 30.23
N ARG A 181 5.80 3.30 29.20
CA ARG A 181 6.84 2.91 28.24
C ARG A 181 6.45 3.35 26.83
N HIS A 182 7.42 3.86 26.08
CA HIS A 182 7.17 4.25 24.71
C HIS A 182 6.92 3.02 23.81
N PRO A 183 5.86 3.01 22.97
CA PRO A 183 5.62 1.94 22.01
C PRO A 183 6.79 1.75 21.03
N ALA A 184 7.17 0.50 20.81
CA ALA A 184 8.23 0.13 19.87
C ALA A 184 7.89 -1.17 19.13
N ILE A 185 8.37 -1.28 17.89
CA ILE A 185 8.26 -2.46 17.03
C ILE A 185 9.65 -3.09 16.84
N ALA A 186 9.78 -4.07 15.93
CA ALA A 186 11.03 -4.80 15.69
C ALA A 186 11.61 -5.37 16.99
N ASN A 187 10.79 -6.11 17.75
CA ASN A 187 11.14 -6.66 19.07
C ASN A 187 11.58 -5.59 20.08
N GLY A 188 10.99 -4.39 20.01
CA GLY A 188 11.24 -3.29 20.95
C GLY A 188 12.44 -2.42 20.61
N THR A 189 13.09 -2.64 19.46
CA THR A 189 14.29 -1.90 19.07
C THR A 189 13.99 -0.59 18.32
N VAL A 190 12.82 -0.49 17.66
CA VAL A 190 12.45 0.70 16.89
C VAL A 190 11.27 1.41 17.54
N PRO A 191 11.44 2.62 18.12
CA PRO A 191 10.35 3.40 18.68
C PRO A 191 9.39 3.88 17.58
N LEU A 192 8.08 3.82 17.85
CA LEU A 192 7.06 4.35 16.95
C LEU A 192 7.03 5.87 17.02
N THR A 193 6.94 6.54 15.88
CA THR A 193 6.62 7.97 15.88
C THR A 193 5.14 8.12 16.24
N LEU A 194 4.86 8.69 17.41
CA LEU A 194 3.48 8.91 17.85
C LEU A 194 2.99 10.25 17.31
N GLU A 195 1.99 10.21 16.43
CA GLU A 195 1.16 11.36 16.11
C GLU A 195 -0.01 11.38 17.08
N LEU A 196 0.15 12.14 18.17
CA LEU A 196 -0.89 12.26 19.18
C LEU A 196 -2.03 13.11 18.63
N LEU A 197 -3.25 12.57 18.73
CA LEU A 197 -4.47 13.19 18.23
C LEU A 197 -5.39 13.64 19.36
N SER A 198 -6.16 14.70 19.10
CA SER A 198 -7.29 15.12 19.93
C SER A 198 -8.48 14.15 19.77
N PRO A 199 -9.55 14.27 20.58
CA PRO A 199 -10.77 13.49 20.41
C PRO A 199 -11.43 13.64 19.03
N ALA A 200 -11.21 14.77 18.35
CA ALA A 200 -11.70 15.03 17.01
C ALA A 200 -10.70 14.62 15.90
N HIS A 201 -9.74 13.74 16.22
CA HIS A 201 -8.71 13.26 15.29
C HIS A 201 -7.86 14.38 14.67
N ARG A 202 -7.65 15.49 15.39
CA ARG A 202 -6.74 16.56 14.97
C ARG A 202 -5.36 16.35 15.60
N PRO A 203 -4.25 16.49 14.85
CA PRO A 203 -2.91 16.42 15.41
C PRO A 203 -2.72 17.46 16.52
N ILE A 204 -2.12 17.04 17.63
CA ILE A 204 -1.79 17.92 18.77
C ILE A 204 -0.29 17.95 19.05
N GLN A 205 0.41 16.83 18.91
CA GLN A 205 1.84 16.71 19.18
C GLN A 205 2.39 15.50 18.43
N THR A 206 3.64 15.59 17.98
CA THR A 206 4.40 14.42 17.53
C THR A 206 5.52 14.12 18.54
N THR A 207 5.71 12.85 18.91
CA THR A 207 6.78 12.46 19.86
C THR A 207 7.33 11.05 19.58
N ARG A 208 8.62 10.85 19.89
CA ARG A 208 9.28 9.54 20.02
C ARG A 208 9.71 9.22 21.46
N ASP A 209 9.28 10.05 22.40
CA ASP A 209 9.47 9.87 23.84
C ASP A 209 8.13 10.20 24.52
N LEU A 210 7.32 9.15 24.70
CA LEU A 210 6.02 9.27 25.36
C LEU A 210 6.19 9.59 26.86
N PRO A 211 7.10 8.92 27.60
CA PRO A 211 7.36 9.29 28.99
C PRO A 211 7.85 10.74 29.17
N GLY A 212 8.72 11.23 28.28
CA GLY A 212 9.15 12.63 28.26
C GLY A 212 8.00 13.59 27.97
N PHE A 213 7.13 13.26 27.01
CA PHE A 213 5.91 14.03 26.72
C PHE A 213 5.01 14.18 27.97
N TRP A 214 4.79 13.08 28.70
CA TRP A 214 3.98 13.09 29.93
C TRP A 214 4.55 13.98 31.03
N ARG A 215 5.88 13.99 31.20
CA ARG A 215 6.56 14.80 32.23
C ARG A 215 6.76 16.26 31.82
N GLY A 216 6.76 16.54 30.51
CA GLY A 216 6.99 17.87 29.96
C GLY A 216 5.71 18.51 29.43
N SER A 217 5.54 18.50 28.10
CA SER A 217 4.53 19.27 27.37
C SER A 217 3.08 18.85 27.63
N TRP A 218 2.82 17.76 28.35
CA TRP A 218 1.46 17.33 28.68
C TRP A 218 0.67 18.40 29.45
N ALA A 219 1.29 19.14 30.37
CA ALA A 219 0.58 20.13 31.18
C ALA A 219 -0.08 21.24 30.32
N ASP A 220 0.64 21.69 29.29
CA ASP A 220 0.17 22.71 28.35
C ASP A 220 -0.91 22.15 27.42
N VAL A 221 -0.66 20.97 26.84
CA VAL A 221 -1.63 20.25 25.99
C VAL A 221 -2.92 19.99 26.77
N ARG A 222 -2.83 19.53 28.01
CA ARG A 222 -3.98 19.28 28.90
C ARG A 222 -4.80 20.54 29.10
N THR A 223 -4.16 21.69 29.28
CA THR A 223 -4.82 22.98 29.49
C THR A 223 -5.62 23.41 28.25
N ASP A 224 -5.01 23.34 27.07
CA ASP A 224 -5.67 23.64 25.80
C ASP A 224 -6.81 22.65 25.50
N MET A 225 -6.55 21.35 25.67
CA MET A 225 -7.54 20.29 25.41
C MET A 225 -8.74 20.34 26.37
N ARG A 226 -8.54 20.73 27.63
CA ARG A 226 -9.64 20.92 28.58
C ARG A 226 -10.58 22.05 28.16
N GLY A 227 -10.05 23.12 27.56
CA GLY A 227 -10.86 24.21 27.01
C GLY A 227 -11.64 23.78 25.77
N ARG A 228 -10.98 23.12 24.81
CA ARG A 228 -11.61 22.71 23.53
C ARG A 228 -12.56 21.51 23.67
N TYR A 229 -12.28 20.60 24.59
CA TYR A 229 -12.99 19.33 24.75
C TYR A 229 -13.38 19.07 26.22
N PRO A 230 -14.25 19.89 26.83
CA PRO A 230 -14.54 19.83 28.28
C PRO A 230 -15.27 18.56 28.73
N ARG A 231 -15.83 17.78 27.81
CA ARG A 231 -16.51 16.50 28.09
C ARG A 231 -15.56 15.29 28.21
N HIS A 232 -14.28 15.46 27.89
CA HIS A 232 -13.28 14.41 27.95
C HIS A 232 -12.47 14.47 29.25
N VAL A 233 -11.86 13.34 29.63
CA VAL A 233 -11.00 13.24 30.82
C VAL A 233 -9.60 13.71 30.45
N TRP A 234 -9.11 14.72 31.18
CA TRP A 234 -7.80 15.34 30.99
C TRP A 234 -7.02 15.26 32.31
N PRO A 235 -6.42 14.09 32.63
CA PRO A 235 -5.87 13.83 33.94
C PRO A 235 -4.64 14.67 34.24
N GLU A 236 -4.44 14.99 35.52
CA GLU A 236 -3.19 15.62 35.94
C GLU A 236 -2.01 14.67 35.80
N ASN A 237 -2.19 13.41 36.18
CA ASN A 237 -1.24 12.34 36.00
C ASN A 237 -1.73 11.32 34.94
N PRO A 238 -1.26 11.40 33.69
CA PRO A 238 -1.68 10.48 32.62
C PRO A 238 -1.12 9.06 32.83
N LEU A 239 -0.03 8.89 33.58
CA LEU A 239 0.61 7.59 33.82
C LEU A 239 -0.19 6.68 34.74
N THR A 240 -1.05 7.24 35.60
CA THR A 240 -1.88 6.47 36.55
C THR A 240 -3.35 6.44 36.14
N THR A 241 -3.69 6.99 34.97
CA THR A 241 -5.07 7.09 34.50
C THR A 241 -5.38 5.94 33.56
N ALA A 242 -6.52 5.28 33.73
CA ALA A 242 -6.95 4.24 32.80
C ALA A 242 -7.20 4.83 31.40
N ALA A 243 -6.66 4.17 30.37
CA ALA A 243 -6.94 4.51 28.99
C ALA A 243 -8.41 4.35 28.64
N THR A 244 -8.90 5.20 27.74
CA THR A 244 -10.29 5.13 27.27
C THR A 244 -10.38 5.51 25.80
N SER A 245 -11.10 4.70 25.03
CA SER A 245 -11.47 5.02 23.66
C SER A 245 -12.78 5.83 23.58
N ARG A 246 -13.49 6.01 24.70
CA ARG A 246 -14.82 6.63 24.79
C ARG A 246 -14.78 8.01 25.46
N ALA A 247 -15.72 8.87 25.10
CA ALA A 247 -16.05 10.05 25.90
C ALA A 247 -16.64 9.60 27.26
N LYS A 248 -16.52 10.45 28.30
CA LYS A 248 -17.03 10.14 29.65
C LYS A 248 -18.50 9.69 29.57
N PRO A 249 -18.90 8.54 30.16
CA PRO A 249 -20.31 8.18 30.25
C PRO A 249 -21.06 9.27 31.01
N ARG A 250 -22.31 9.57 30.63
CA ARG A 250 -23.19 10.44 31.45
C ARG A 250 -23.24 9.81 32.84
N GLY A 251 -23.02 10.63 33.87
CA GLY A 251 -23.01 10.16 35.26
C GLY A 251 -24.26 9.36 35.58
N THR A 252 -24.06 8.21 36.21
CA THR A 252 -24.93 7.80 37.31
C THR A 252 -24.76 8.76 38.47
#